data_AF-A0A930N5W0-F1
#
_entry.id   AF-A0A930N5W0-F1
#
_cell.length_a   1.000
_cell.length_b   1.000
_cell.length_c   1.000
_cell.angle_alpha   90.00
_cell.angle_beta   90.00
_cell.angle_gamma   90.00
#
_symmetry.space_group_name_H-M   'P 1'
#
loop_
_entity.id
_entity.type
_entity.pdbx_description
1 polymer ?
#
loop_
_entity_poly.entity_id
_entity_poly.type
_entity_poly.pdbx_seq_one_letter_code
_entity_poly.pdbx_strand_id
1 'polypeptide(L)'
;KDAVWMLKTNGGGICDHEVGAGKTLIMCTAAYEMKRLGLANKPMIIGLKANVFDIADTFHKAYPNAKVLYPGKNDFNKQNRQRIFNDIKNNDWDCIILTHEQFGMIPQALEIQEAIMQKELDSVEENLEVLRQQGRDISRGMLKGLEKRKQTLEAKLQNIQDSIAERKDDAVDFKMMGIDHLFVDESHQF
;
A
#
# COMPACT_ATOMS: atom_id res chain seq x y z
N LYS A 1 -16.30 22.51 0.53
CA LYS A 1 -17.51 21.66 0.43
C LYS A 1 -17.51 20.86 -0.88
N ASP A 2 -17.03 21.42 -1.99
CA ASP A 2 -17.06 20.76 -3.31
C ASP A 2 -16.05 19.61 -3.46
N ALA A 3 -14.87 19.70 -2.82
CA ALA A 3 -13.85 18.64 -2.90
C ALA A 3 -14.29 17.29 -2.29
N VAL A 4 -14.99 17.32 -1.15
CA VAL A 4 -15.53 16.08 -0.53
C VAL A 4 -16.60 15.46 -1.42
N TRP A 5 -17.45 16.28 -2.05
CA TRP A 5 -18.49 15.79 -2.95
C TRP A 5 -17.90 15.25 -4.26
N MET A 6 -16.84 15.88 -4.77
CA MET A 6 -16.06 15.41 -5.92
C MET A 6 -15.41 14.04 -5.63
N LEU A 7 -14.70 13.90 -4.51
CA LEU A 7 -14.07 12.64 -4.11
C LEU A 7 -15.09 11.50 -3.96
N LYS A 8 -16.25 11.79 -3.36
CA LYS A 8 -17.35 10.83 -3.21
C LYS A 8 -17.96 10.41 -4.55
N THR A 9 -18.18 11.37 -5.46
CA THR A 9 -18.86 11.13 -6.74
C THR A 9 -17.95 10.42 -7.73
N ASN A 10 -16.64 10.69 -7.67
CA ASN A 10 -15.66 10.15 -8.61
C ASN A 10 -14.97 8.86 -8.08
N GLY A 11 -15.25 8.44 -6.84
CA GLY A 11 -14.59 7.29 -6.23
C GLY A 11 -13.08 7.51 -5.96
N GLY A 12 -12.64 8.77 -5.94
CA GLY A 12 -11.25 9.18 -5.84
C GLY A 12 -11.00 10.54 -6.50
N GLY A 13 -9.80 11.09 -6.34
CA GLY A 13 -9.42 12.36 -6.96
C GLY A 13 -8.21 13.00 -6.30
N ILE A 14 -7.55 13.91 -7.02
CA ILE A 14 -6.45 14.71 -6.48
C ILE A 14 -7.04 16.02 -5.96
N CYS A 15 -6.86 16.28 -4.66
CA CYS A 15 -7.23 17.55 -4.06
C CYS A 15 -6.00 18.47 -3.95
N ASP A 16 -5.65 19.10 -5.07
CA ASP A 16 -4.59 20.10 -5.12
C ASP A 16 -5.14 21.49 -4.73
N HIS A 17 -5.33 21.69 -3.43
CA HIS A 17 -5.68 23.00 -2.84
C HIS A 17 -4.44 23.70 -2.28
N GLU A 18 -4.50 25.01 -2.00
CA GLU A 18 -3.37 25.72 -1.36
C GLU A 18 -3.09 25.23 0.08
N VAL A 19 -1.87 25.46 0.56
CA VAL A 19 -1.47 25.20 1.96
C VAL A 19 -2.36 26.03 2.90
N GLY A 20 -2.97 25.40 3.92
CA GLY A 20 -3.89 26.05 4.85
C GLY A 20 -5.38 25.96 4.49
N ALA A 21 -5.75 25.40 3.33
CA ALA A 21 -7.14 25.24 2.90
C ALA A 21 -7.95 24.12 3.61
N GLY A 22 -7.39 23.51 4.67
CA GLY A 22 -8.06 22.45 5.42
C GLY A 22 -8.05 21.07 4.75
N LYS A 23 -7.03 20.76 3.93
CA LYS A 23 -6.89 19.45 3.24
C LYS A 23 -7.03 18.26 4.19
N THR A 24 -6.38 18.31 5.35
CA THR A 24 -6.45 17.26 6.36
C THR A 24 -7.89 17.04 6.84
N LEU A 25 -8.61 18.12 7.15
CA LEU A 25 -10.02 18.04 7.55
C LEU A 25 -10.90 17.47 6.43
N ILE A 26 -10.66 17.89 5.17
CA ILE A 26 -11.35 17.36 3.99
C ILE A 26 -11.11 15.87 3.85
N MET A 27 -9.88 15.40 4.01
CA MET A 27 -9.49 13.99 3.92
C MET A 27 -10.14 13.16 5.03
N CYS A 28 -10.06 13.59 6.30
CA CYS A 28 -10.73 12.90 7.40
C CYS A 28 -12.25 12.83 7.19
N THR A 29 -12.85 13.94 6.77
CA THR A 29 -14.29 14.02 6.48
C THR A 29 -14.68 13.14 5.30
N ALA A 30 -13.89 13.13 4.23
CA ALA A 30 -14.15 12.28 3.06
C ALA A 30 -14.08 10.80 3.44
N ALA A 31 -13.02 10.37 4.13
CA ALA A 31 -12.84 8.99 4.58
C ALA A 31 -14.04 8.51 5.41
N TYR A 32 -14.38 9.23 6.47
CA TYR A 32 -15.48 8.87 7.36
C TYR A 32 -16.82 8.81 6.61
N GLU A 33 -17.11 9.83 5.81
CA GLU A 33 -18.39 9.93 5.12
C GLU A 33 -18.53 8.91 4.00
N MET A 34 -17.46 8.56 3.30
CA MET A 34 -17.47 7.48 2.31
C MET A 34 -17.83 6.16 2.97
N LYS A 35 -17.27 5.86 4.15
CA LYS A 35 -17.67 4.69 4.93
C LYS A 35 -19.12 4.74 5.38
N ARG A 36 -19.54 5.87 5.99
CA ARG A 36 -20.92 6.06 6.47
C ARG A 36 -21.97 5.89 5.36
N LEU A 37 -21.62 6.25 4.13
CA LEU A 37 -22.50 6.12 2.95
C LEU A 37 -22.35 4.77 2.23
N GLY A 38 -21.47 3.87 2.68
CA GLY A 38 -21.21 2.59 2.02
C GLY A 38 -20.43 2.67 0.71
N LEU A 39 -19.74 3.79 0.46
CA LEU A 39 -18.87 3.99 -0.71
C LEU A 39 -17.47 3.42 -0.50
N ALA A 40 -17.06 3.23 0.76
CA ALA A 40 -15.84 2.52 1.16
C ALA A 40 -16.17 1.67 2.39
N ASN A 41 -15.47 0.56 2.59
CA ASN A 41 -15.68 -0.30 3.75
C ASN A 41 -14.66 -0.02 4.85
N LYS A 42 -13.39 0.17 4.49
CA LYS A 42 -12.31 0.39 5.46
C LYS A 42 -11.27 1.35 4.87
N PRO A 43 -11.54 2.66 4.93
CA PRO A 43 -10.64 3.65 4.37
C PRO A 43 -9.35 3.76 5.20
N MET A 44 -8.25 4.04 4.51
CA MET A 44 -6.94 4.29 5.10
C MET A 44 -6.42 5.66 4.66
N ILE A 45 -5.83 6.40 5.59
CA ILE A 45 -5.08 7.62 5.34
C ILE A 45 -3.60 7.32 5.59
N ILE A 46 -2.74 7.68 4.64
CA ILE A 46 -1.29 7.63 4.81
C ILE A 46 -0.70 9.04 4.77
N GLY A 47 0.27 9.31 5.63
CA GLY A 47 0.91 10.62 5.69
C GLY A 47 2.33 10.59 6.24
N LEU A 48 2.94 11.77 6.35
CA LEU A 48 4.27 11.91 6.95
C LEU A 48 4.23 11.59 8.44
N LYS A 49 5.38 11.11 8.96
CA LYS A 49 5.55 10.75 10.38
C LYS A 49 5.23 11.89 11.34
N ALA A 50 5.53 13.13 10.95
CA ALA A 50 5.21 14.31 11.74
C ALA A 50 3.70 14.61 11.75
N ASN A 51 2.97 14.22 10.71
CA ASN A 51 1.58 14.65 10.48
C ASN A 51 0.55 13.65 11.02
N VAL A 52 0.89 12.35 11.18
CA VAL A 52 -0.10 11.31 11.56
C VAL A 52 -0.86 11.63 12.85
N PHE A 53 -0.18 12.20 13.86
CA PHE A 53 -0.84 12.61 15.09
C PHE A 53 -1.82 13.78 14.87
N ASP A 54 -1.43 14.77 14.06
CA ASP A 54 -2.29 15.92 13.74
C ASP A 54 -3.49 15.51 12.89
N ILE A 55 -3.31 14.54 11.97
CA ILE A 55 -4.40 13.93 11.19
C ILE A 55 -5.38 13.23 12.15
N ALA A 56 -4.88 12.42 13.08
CA ALA A 56 -5.71 11.71 14.05
C ALA A 56 -6.48 12.68 14.97
N ASP A 57 -5.82 13.73 15.47
CA ASP A 57 -6.46 14.78 16.29
C ASP A 57 -7.53 15.54 15.48
N THR A 58 -7.24 15.88 14.22
CA THR A 58 -8.23 16.49 13.32
C THR A 58 -9.44 15.59 13.10
N PHE A 59 -9.21 14.28 12.90
CA PHE A 59 -10.27 13.29 12.75
C PHE A 59 -11.14 13.23 14.00
N HIS A 60 -10.52 13.14 15.18
CA HIS A 60 -11.24 13.07 16.46
C HIS A 60 -12.06 14.33 16.74
N LYS A 61 -11.53 15.52 16.44
CA LYS A 61 -12.28 16.77 16.56
C LYS A 61 -13.50 16.82 15.65
N ALA A 62 -13.38 16.33 14.42
CA ALA A 62 -14.48 16.31 13.46
C ALA A 62 -15.53 15.23 13.78
N TYR A 63 -15.08 14.05 14.24
CA TYR A 63 -15.91 12.89 14.52
C TYR A 63 -15.48 12.21 15.84
N PRO A 64 -15.88 12.73 17.01
CA PRO A 64 -15.41 12.25 18.32
C PRO A 64 -15.73 10.78 18.62
N ASN A 65 -16.77 10.23 17.99
CA ASN A 65 -17.23 8.85 18.18
C ASN A 65 -16.68 7.87 17.14
N ALA A 66 -15.85 8.32 16.19
CA ALA A 66 -15.29 7.46 15.16
C ALA A 66 -14.23 6.51 15.74
N LYS A 67 -14.28 5.23 15.34
CA LYS A 67 -13.26 4.23 15.64
C LYS A 67 -12.08 4.42 14.69
N VAL A 68 -11.07 5.16 15.14
CA VAL A 68 -9.85 5.41 14.34
C VAL A 68 -8.67 4.65 14.91
N LEU A 69 -8.00 3.85 14.07
CA LEU A 69 -6.74 3.20 14.42
C LEU A 69 -5.58 4.07 13.93
N TYR A 70 -4.74 4.55 14.84
CA TYR A 70 -3.50 5.27 14.49
C TYR A 70 -2.35 4.77 15.39
N PRO A 71 -1.52 3.82 14.92
CA PRO A 71 -0.45 3.26 15.74
C PRO A 71 0.71 4.24 15.90
N GLY A 72 1.22 4.39 17.12
CA GLY A 72 2.37 5.22 17.43
C GLY A 72 3.67 4.65 16.85
N LYS A 73 4.73 5.47 16.89
CA LYS A 73 6.05 5.12 16.34
C LYS A 73 6.62 3.81 16.92
N ASN A 74 6.33 3.50 18.19
CA ASN A 74 6.87 2.32 18.87
C ASN A 74 5.99 1.07 18.69
N ASP A 75 4.77 1.23 18.16
CA ASP A 75 3.81 0.14 18.01
C ASP A 75 4.10 -0.73 16.78
N PHE A 76 4.84 -0.20 15.80
CA PHE A 76 5.21 -0.90 14.56
C PHE A 76 6.57 -1.62 14.58
N ASN A 77 7.00 -2.09 15.74
CA ASN A 77 8.16 -2.97 15.82
C ASN A 77 7.83 -4.39 15.30
N LYS A 78 8.85 -5.23 15.05
CA LYS A 78 8.67 -6.60 14.50
C LYS A 78 7.70 -7.46 15.33
N GLN A 79 7.69 -7.29 16.65
CA GLN A 79 6.89 -8.09 17.58
C GLN A 79 5.41 -7.64 17.59
N ASN A 80 5.18 -6.32 17.52
CA ASN A 80 3.86 -5.72 17.69
C ASN A 80 3.09 -5.53 16.38
N ARG A 81 3.77 -5.42 15.23
CA ARG A 81 3.09 -5.18 13.94
C ARG A 81 2.09 -6.28 13.55
N GLN A 82 2.36 -7.54 13.91
CA GLN A 82 1.43 -8.64 13.59
C GLN A 82 0.11 -8.49 14.36
N ARG A 83 0.16 -7.99 15.59
CA ARG A 83 -1.04 -7.66 16.34
C ARG A 83 -1.81 -6.54 15.64
N ILE A 84 -1.13 -5.47 15.21
CA ILE A 84 -1.77 -4.36 14.48
C ILE A 84 -2.40 -4.83 13.17
N PHE A 85 -1.73 -5.69 12.41
CA PHE A 85 -2.28 -6.25 11.17
C PHE A 85 -3.54 -7.08 11.42
N ASN A 86 -3.54 -7.88 12.49
CA ASN A 86 -4.73 -8.59 12.93
C ASN A 86 -5.83 -7.65 13.43
N ASP A 87 -5.48 -6.57 14.14
CA ASP A 87 -6.44 -5.56 14.59
C ASP A 87 -7.09 -4.85 13.40
N ILE A 88 -6.32 -4.53 12.36
CA ILE A 88 -6.83 -4.00 11.10
C ILE A 88 -7.78 -5.00 10.43
N LYS A 89 -7.37 -6.25 10.28
CA LYS A 89 -8.14 -7.32 9.62
C LYS A 89 -9.48 -7.57 10.32
N ASN A 90 -9.43 -7.79 11.64
CA ASN A 90 -10.54 -8.37 12.39
C ASN A 90 -11.54 -7.35 12.95
N ASN A 91 -11.19 -6.05 12.95
CA ASN A 91 -12.08 -5.01 13.47
C ASN A 91 -12.63 -4.11 12.36
N ASP A 92 -13.83 -3.59 12.63
CA ASP A 92 -14.50 -2.60 11.81
C ASP A 92 -14.08 -1.18 12.20
N TRP A 93 -12.98 -0.72 11.61
CA TRP A 93 -12.43 0.63 11.82
C TRP A 93 -13.09 1.64 10.90
N ASP A 94 -13.46 2.81 11.44
CA ASP A 94 -13.99 3.91 10.64
C ASP A 94 -12.93 4.53 9.73
N CYS A 95 -11.68 4.56 10.21
CA CYS A 95 -10.51 4.90 9.41
C CYS A 95 -9.25 4.34 10.05
N ILE A 96 -8.26 4.01 9.23
CA ILE A 96 -6.90 3.68 9.68
C ILE A 96 -5.97 4.80 9.25
N ILE A 97 -5.07 5.24 10.12
CA ILE A 97 -4.08 6.28 9.81
C ILE A 97 -2.68 5.70 10.04
N LEU A 98 -1.87 5.63 9.00
CA LEU A 98 -0.50 5.14 9.04
C LEU A 98 0.48 6.17 8.50
N THR A 99 1.75 6.03 8.86
CA THR A 99 2.82 6.70 8.11
C THR A 99 3.08 5.98 6.80
N HIS A 100 3.68 6.66 5.83
CA HIS A 100 4.19 6.03 4.60
C HIS A 100 5.13 4.84 4.90
N GLU A 101 6.01 5.00 5.90
CA GLU A 101 6.93 3.95 6.36
C GLU A 101 6.17 2.72 6.88
N GLN A 102 5.14 2.92 7.70
CA GLN A 102 4.31 1.84 8.25
C GLN A 102 3.49 1.14 7.16
N PHE A 103 2.94 1.90 6.20
CA PHE A 103 2.23 1.35 5.05
C PHE A 103 3.14 0.45 4.20
N GLY A 104 4.38 0.88 3.93
CA GLY A 104 5.37 0.09 3.20
C GLY A 104 5.81 -1.21 3.91
N MET A 105 5.51 -1.36 5.21
CA MET A 105 5.75 -2.60 5.94
C MET A 105 4.63 -3.63 5.81
N ILE A 106 3.47 -3.27 5.24
CA ILE A 106 2.36 -4.19 5.06
C ILE A 106 2.72 -5.22 3.97
N PRO A 107 2.63 -6.54 4.25
CA PRO A 107 2.90 -7.54 3.23
C PRO A 107 1.91 -7.47 2.07
N GLN A 108 2.42 -7.59 0.85
CA GLN A 108 1.58 -7.81 -0.33
C GLN A 108 1.08 -9.26 -0.36
N ALA A 109 -0.09 -9.48 -0.95
CA ALA A 109 -0.59 -10.83 -1.18
C ALA A 109 0.40 -11.62 -2.06
N LEU A 110 0.66 -12.88 -1.71
CA LEU A 110 1.68 -13.70 -2.39
C LEU A 110 1.38 -13.86 -3.89
N GLU A 111 0.10 -13.93 -4.26
CA GLU A 111 -0.35 -14.04 -5.64
C GLU A 111 -0.02 -12.77 -6.45
N ILE A 112 -0.05 -11.60 -5.80
CA ILE A 112 0.37 -10.33 -6.42
C ILE A 112 1.90 -10.29 -6.54
N GLN A 113 2.63 -10.74 -5.53
CA GLN A 113 4.10 -10.83 -5.60
C GLN A 113 4.55 -11.77 -6.72
N GLU A 114 3.90 -12.93 -6.86
CA GLU A 114 4.13 -13.89 -7.94
C GLU A 114 3.90 -13.23 -9.30
N ALA A 115 2.75 -12.57 -9.50
CA ALA A 115 2.44 -11.91 -10.77
C ALA A 115 3.45 -10.82 -11.14
N ILE A 116 3.91 -10.02 -10.18
CA ILE A 116 4.94 -8.99 -10.39
C ILE A 116 6.29 -9.63 -10.76
N MET A 117 6.70 -10.66 -10.02
CA MET A 117 7.96 -11.38 -10.25
C MET A 117 7.96 -12.08 -11.61
N GLN A 118 6.84 -12.71 -11.99
CA GLN A 118 6.68 -13.34 -13.29
C GLN A 118 6.80 -12.31 -14.42
N LYS A 119 6.12 -11.17 -14.31
CA LYS A 119 6.23 -10.09 -15.29
C LYS A 119 7.64 -9.54 -15.41
N GLU A 120 8.36 -9.42 -14.29
CA GLU A 120 9.77 -9.01 -14.30
C GLU A 120 10.67 -10.07 -14.97
N LEU A 121 10.41 -11.35 -14.70
CA LEU A 121 11.10 -12.47 -15.34
C LEU A 121 10.88 -12.48 -16.86
N ASP A 122 9.62 -12.39 -17.30
CA ASP A 122 9.25 -12.33 -18.72
C ASP A 122 10.00 -11.18 -19.42
N SER A 123 10.07 -10.01 -18.79
CA SER A 123 10.80 -8.87 -19.33
C SER A 123 12.31 -9.12 -19.43
N VAL A 124 12.91 -9.80 -18.46
CA VAL A 124 14.34 -10.16 -18.52
C VAL A 124 14.61 -11.19 -19.61
N GLU A 125 13.70 -12.15 -19.81
CA GLU A 125 13.80 -13.16 -20.87
C GLU A 125 13.68 -12.55 -22.26
N GLU A 126 12.70 -11.67 -22.48
CA GLU A 126 12.54 -10.93 -23.73
C GLU A 126 13.81 -10.11 -24.04
N ASN A 127 14.34 -9.41 -23.05
CA ASN A 127 15.59 -8.65 -23.21
C ASN A 127 16.77 -9.55 -23.58
N LEU A 128 16.91 -10.72 -22.97
CA LEU A 128 17.96 -11.70 -23.31
C LEU A 128 17.80 -12.22 -24.74
N GLU A 129 16.58 -12.45 -25.20
CA GLU A 129 16.31 -12.92 -26.54
C GLU A 129 16.67 -11.86 -27.60
N VAL A 130 16.22 -10.62 -27.41
CA VAL A 130 16.57 -9.50 -28.29
C VAL A 130 18.09 -9.32 -28.38
N LEU A 131 18.77 -9.40 -27.24
CA LEU A 131 20.23 -9.32 -27.18
C LEU A 131 20.90 -10.47 -27.97
N ARG A 132 20.43 -11.71 -27.80
CA ARG A 132 20.97 -12.85 -28.56
C ARG A 132 20.76 -12.70 -30.07
N GLN A 133 19.66 -12.09 -30.50
CA GLN A 133 19.35 -11.85 -31.91
C GLN A 133 20.17 -10.69 -32.52
N GLN A 134 20.47 -9.63 -31.75
CA GLN A 134 21.16 -8.43 -32.25
C GLN A 134 22.66 -8.64 -32.52
N GLY A 135 23.29 -9.64 -31.92
CA GLY A 135 24.57 -10.25 -32.36
C GLY A 135 25.83 -9.35 -32.44
N ARG A 136 25.73 -8.03 -32.28
CA ARG A 136 26.85 -7.08 -32.38
C ARG A 136 26.78 -6.10 -31.19
N ASP A 137 27.90 -6.00 -30.47
CA ASP A 137 28.17 -5.10 -29.33
C ASP A 137 27.54 -5.40 -27.96
N ILE A 138 27.32 -6.67 -27.62
CA ILE A 138 26.90 -7.04 -26.26
C ILE A 138 28.08 -7.56 -25.47
N SER A 139 28.40 -6.89 -24.36
CA SER A 139 29.48 -7.33 -23.49
C SER A 139 29.11 -8.66 -22.81
N ARG A 140 30.09 -9.58 -22.71
CA ARG A 140 29.93 -10.83 -21.94
C ARG A 140 29.47 -10.58 -20.49
N GLY A 141 29.86 -9.44 -19.91
CA GLY A 141 29.42 -9.04 -18.57
C GLY A 141 27.93 -8.73 -18.48
N MET A 142 27.35 -8.08 -19.51
CA MET A 142 25.93 -7.79 -19.57
C MET A 142 25.08 -9.06 -19.67
N LEU A 143 25.44 -9.98 -20.57
CA LEU A 143 24.77 -11.28 -20.69
C LEU A 143 24.80 -12.06 -19.38
N LYS A 144 25.98 -12.17 -18.76
CA LYS A 144 26.13 -12.85 -17.47
C LYS A 144 25.32 -12.18 -16.36
N GLY A 145 25.19 -10.85 -16.38
CA GLY A 145 24.38 -10.10 -15.43
C GLY A 145 22.88 -10.41 -15.56
N LEU A 146 22.37 -10.43 -16.79
CA LEU A 146 20.97 -10.76 -17.06
C LEU A 146 20.64 -12.23 -16.77
N GLU A 147 21.53 -13.17 -17.12
CA GLU A 147 21.37 -14.58 -16.77
C GLU A 147 21.34 -14.79 -15.25
N LYS A 148 22.20 -14.11 -14.50
CA LYS A 148 22.17 -14.14 -13.03
C LYS A 148 20.88 -13.54 -12.47
N ARG A 149 20.38 -12.45 -13.05
CA ARG A 149 19.11 -11.84 -12.65
C ARG A 149 17.94 -12.78 -12.91
N LYS A 150 17.90 -13.42 -14.08
CA LYS A 150 16.92 -14.46 -14.43
C LYS A 150 16.89 -15.56 -13.38
N GLN A 151 18.03 -16.20 -13.10
CA GLN A 151 18.14 -17.25 -12.08
C GLN A 151 17.68 -16.80 -10.69
N THR A 152 17.97 -15.54 -10.33
CA THR A 152 17.53 -14.97 -9.05
C THR A 152 16.01 -14.80 -9.01
N LEU A 153 15.39 -14.35 -10.10
CA LEU A 153 13.94 -14.19 -10.21
C LEU A 153 13.24 -15.55 -10.20
N GLU A 154 13.72 -16.53 -10.97
CA GLU A 154 13.22 -17.91 -10.98
C GLU A 154 13.25 -18.52 -9.57
N ALA A 155 14.38 -18.40 -8.87
CA ALA A 155 14.49 -18.90 -7.50
C ALA A 155 13.52 -18.20 -6.53
N LYS A 156 13.31 -16.89 -6.67
CA LYS A 156 12.33 -16.16 -5.85
C LYS A 156 10.89 -16.59 -6.16
N LEU A 157 10.57 -16.75 -7.44
CA LEU A 157 9.25 -17.17 -7.90
C LEU A 157 8.91 -18.56 -7.34
N GLN A 158 9.86 -19.51 -7.43
CA GLN A 158 9.68 -20.84 -6.86
C GLN A 158 9.41 -20.79 -5.36
N ASN A 159 10.18 -20.00 -4.61
CA ASN A 159 9.95 -19.84 -3.16
C ASN A 159 8.56 -19.25 -2.84
N ILE A 160 8.07 -18.32 -3.66
CA ILE A 160 6.72 -17.75 -3.51
C ILE A 160 5.66 -18.82 -3.79
N GLN A 161 5.81 -19.58 -4.87
CA GLN A 161 4.90 -20.68 -5.23
C GLN A 161 4.84 -21.76 -4.16
N ASP A 162 6.00 -22.15 -3.62
CA ASP A 162 6.08 -23.09 -2.50
C ASP A 162 5.38 -22.51 -1.25
N SER A 163 5.58 -21.22 -0.97
CA SER A 163 4.92 -20.53 0.15
C SER A 163 3.40 -20.44 -0.01
N ILE A 164 2.90 -20.31 -1.25
CA ILE A 164 1.47 -20.34 -1.57
C ILE A 164 0.92 -21.75 -1.35
N ALA A 165 1.63 -22.78 -1.82
CA ALA A 165 1.22 -24.18 -1.69
C ALA A 165 1.20 -24.66 -0.22
N GLU A 166 2.15 -24.19 0.60
CA GLU A 166 2.26 -24.52 2.02
C GLU A 166 1.48 -23.58 2.94
N ARG A 167 0.76 -22.59 2.39
CA ARG A 167 0.20 -21.47 3.15
C ARG A 167 -0.72 -21.98 4.26
N LYS A 168 -0.36 -21.66 5.50
CA LYS A 168 -1.26 -21.64 6.66
C LYS A 168 -1.84 -20.23 6.77
N ASP A 169 -3.14 -20.11 7.07
CA ASP A 169 -3.94 -18.85 7.10
C ASP A 169 -3.45 -17.74 8.06
N ASP A 170 -2.29 -17.90 8.69
CA ASP A 170 -1.82 -17.06 9.80
C ASP A 170 -1.17 -15.73 9.34
N ALA A 171 -0.68 -15.65 8.10
CA ALA A 171 0.01 -14.47 7.59
C ALA A 171 -0.98 -13.47 6.96
N VAL A 172 -1.24 -12.37 7.67
CA VAL A 172 -2.09 -11.25 7.21
C VAL A 172 -1.36 -10.40 6.16
N ASP A 173 -1.98 -10.25 4.99
CA ASP A 173 -1.53 -9.35 3.92
C ASP A 173 -2.53 -8.19 3.71
N PHE A 174 -2.16 -7.23 2.84
CA PHE A 174 -2.98 -6.06 2.54
C PHE A 174 -4.40 -6.43 2.05
N LYS A 175 -4.53 -7.49 1.27
CA LYS A 175 -5.83 -7.94 0.73
C LYS A 175 -6.72 -8.46 1.86
N MET A 176 -6.16 -9.23 2.79
CA MET A 176 -6.87 -9.74 3.96
C MET A 176 -7.31 -8.64 4.94
N MET A 177 -6.62 -7.49 4.97
CA MET A 177 -6.97 -6.37 5.83
C MET A 177 -8.32 -5.74 5.46
N GLY A 178 -8.79 -5.92 4.22
CA GLY A 178 -10.07 -5.39 3.74
C GLY A 178 -10.06 -3.87 3.52
N ILE A 179 -8.88 -3.28 3.36
CA ILE A 179 -8.72 -1.86 3.01
C ILE A 179 -9.09 -1.70 1.53
N ASP A 180 -10.02 -0.81 1.24
CA ASP A 180 -10.58 -0.63 -0.10
C ASP A 180 -10.55 0.83 -0.60
N HIS A 181 -10.06 1.75 0.22
CA HIS A 181 -9.88 3.14 -0.17
C HIS A 181 -8.66 3.75 0.52
N LEU A 182 -7.81 4.44 -0.25
CA LEU A 182 -6.55 5.01 0.24
C LEU A 182 -6.51 6.51 -0.04
N PHE A 183 -6.30 7.30 1.01
CA PHE A 183 -5.97 8.72 0.92
C PHE A 183 -4.49 8.93 1.22
N VAL A 184 -3.83 9.77 0.43
CA VAL A 184 -2.39 10.05 0.56
C VAL A 184 -2.21 11.53 0.85
N ASP A 185 -1.72 11.84 2.05
CA ASP A 185 -1.23 13.18 2.42
C ASP A 185 0.20 13.36 1.92
N GLU A 186 0.54 14.54 1.41
CA GLU A 186 1.86 14.84 0.80
C GLU A 186 2.24 13.94 -0.38
N SER A 187 1.26 13.65 -1.25
CA SER A 187 1.46 12.80 -2.45
C SER A 187 2.58 13.28 -3.39
N HIS A 188 3.00 14.55 -3.30
CA HIS A 188 4.09 15.13 -4.09
C HIS A 188 5.49 14.58 -3.75
N GLN A 189 5.62 13.78 -2.68
CA GLN A 189 6.87 13.11 -2.32
C GLN A 189 7.05 11.71 -2.97
N PHE A 190 6.12 11.30 -3.84
CA PHE A 190 6.13 10.02 -4.55
C PHE A 190 6.31 10.17 -6.06
#